data_AF-A0A3M0DZ31-F1
#
_entry.id   AF-A0A3M0DZ31-F1
#
_cell.length_a   1.000
_cell.length_b   1.000
_cell.length_c   1.000
_cell.angle_alpha   90.00
_cell.angle_beta   90.00
_cell.angle_gamma   90.00
#
_symmetry.space_group_name_H-M   'P 1'
#
loop_
_entity.id
_entity.type
_entity.pdbx_description
1 polymer ?
#
loop_
_entity_poly.entity_id
_entity_poly.type
_entity_poly.pdbx_seq_one_letter_code
_entity_poly.pdbx_strand_id
1 'polypeptide(L)'
;MFAKRVHIVPVGEDIERMVSPVRKMAADRVYLLADEAESSVARAETVVERLASEGVETAVESVDHGTVYAILGLVTTLADRHAPDDTVRVNVSTGSRLATIGAALACMDDDTDAEAYHVPTADMETVTDRENEVSVVPDYPIESPSRDEVATMAIIATLDTDVYTPKKRDLIDEAIRLQAELDGAIPFAERIVRSADVPAGQVTGFGDIGPSQQKGAYRTFRERALAELETREYVTIDDDSVGRSDPITLTPTGEAALRAFRHKVLDVVETLDTHAAPDWLTEGLESE
;
A
#
# COMPACT_ATOMS: atom_id res chain seq x y z
N MET A 1 -6.63 -24.25 -13.11
CA MET A 1 -6.71 -24.05 -11.65
C MET A 1 -8.17 -23.76 -11.34
N PHE A 2 -8.73 -24.26 -10.24
CA PHE A 2 -10.11 -23.91 -9.86
C PHE A 2 -10.08 -22.58 -9.09
N ALA A 3 -11.04 -21.70 -9.37
CA ALA A 3 -11.23 -20.45 -8.64
C ALA A 3 -11.34 -20.73 -7.14
N LYS A 4 -10.57 -19.99 -6.34
CA LYS A 4 -10.56 -20.10 -4.87
C LYS A 4 -11.48 -19.05 -4.26
N ARG A 5 -12.11 -19.41 -3.14
CA ARG A 5 -12.81 -18.48 -2.25
C ARG A 5 -11.85 -18.10 -1.13
N VAL A 6 -11.44 -16.85 -1.10
CA VAL A 6 -10.44 -16.33 -0.18
C VAL A 6 -11.14 -15.41 0.81
N HIS A 7 -10.84 -15.59 2.09
CA HIS A 7 -11.28 -14.65 3.13
C HIS A 7 -10.08 -13.93 3.74
N ILE A 8 -10.17 -12.62 3.90
CA ILE A 8 -9.24 -11.82 4.67
C ILE A 8 -9.96 -11.35 5.93
N VAL A 9 -9.42 -11.70 7.10
CA VAL A 9 -10.14 -11.57 8.38
C VAL A 9 -9.23 -10.91 9.42
N PRO A 10 -9.46 -9.63 9.75
CA PRO A 10 -8.79 -9.01 10.88
C PRO A 10 -9.16 -9.73 12.19
N VAL A 11 -8.15 -10.11 12.97
CA VAL A 11 -8.35 -10.87 14.20
C VAL A 11 -8.98 -9.99 15.27
N GLY A 12 -10.19 -10.38 15.73
CA GLY A 12 -10.94 -9.67 16.76
C GLY A 12 -11.20 -10.54 17.99
N GLU A 13 -11.94 -9.99 18.96
CA GLU A 13 -12.24 -10.70 20.21
C GLU A 13 -13.21 -11.89 20.02
N ASP A 14 -14.16 -11.77 19.09
CA ASP A 14 -15.20 -12.77 18.84
C ASP A 14 -14.74 -13.78 17.78
N ILE A 15 -14.32 -14.97 18.23
CA ILE A 15 -13.86 -16.07 17.40
C ILE A 15 -14.95 -16.58 16.45
N GLU A 16 -16.21 -16.61 16.87
CA GLU A 16 -17.28 -17.13 16.01
C GLU A 16 -17.56 -16.18 14.84
N ARG A 17 -17.41 -14.87 15.03
CA ARG A 17 -17.52 -13.89 13.93
C ARG A 17 -16.37 -14.00 12.91
N MET A 18 -15.29 -14.68 13.25
CA MET A 18 -14.22 -15.02 12.30
C MET A 18 -14.47 -16.38 11.62
N VAL A 19 -14.84 -17.40 12.39
CA VAL A 19 -14.95 -18.79 11.90
C VAL A 19 -16.26 -19.07 11.17
N SER A 20 -17.40 -18.59 11.68
CA SER A 20 -18.71 -18.93 11.12
C SER A 20 -18.92 -18.46 9.67
N PRO A 21 -18.48 -17.26 9.24
CA PRO A 21 -18.58 -16.83 7.84
C PRO A 21 -17.74 -17.71 6.90
N VAL A 22 -16.52 -18.06 7.31
CA VAL A 22 -15.61 -18.93 6.54
C VAL A 22 -16.29 -20.27 6.23
N ARG A 23 -16.99 -20.85 7.20
CA ARG A 23 -17.79 -22.08 7.03
C ARG A 23 -18.96 -21.90 6.07
N LYS A 24 -19.79 -20.88 6.33
CA LYS A 24 -21.04 -20.64 5.58
C LYS A 24 -20.79 -20.32 4.13
N MET A 25 -19.72 -19.58 3.85
CA MET A 25 -19.30 -19.21 2.50
C MET A 25 -18.32 -20.22 1.89
N ALA A 26 -17.93 -21.23 2.68
CA ALA A 26 -17.03 -22.32 2.33
C ALA A 26 -15.71 -21.81 1.73
N ALA A 27 -15.00 -20.94 2.45
CA ALA A 27 -13.71 -20.44 1.99
C ALA A 27 -12.71 -21.58 1.81
N ASP A 28 -11.90 -21.51 0.75
CA ASP A 28 -10.82 -22.45 0.48
C ASP A 28 -9.52 -21.98 1.17
N ARG A 29 -9.34 -20.66 1.30
CA ARG A 29 -8.21 -20.03 1.97
C ARG A 29 -8.63 -18.88 2.88
N VAL A 30 -7.94 -18.71 4.00
CA VAL A 30 -8.13 -17.61 4.95
C VAL A 30 -6.80 -16.96 5.30
N TYR A 31 -6.74 -15.63 5.21
CA TYR A 31 -5.68 -14.81 5.82
C TYR A 31 -6.23 -14.19 7.10
N LEU A 32 -5.62 -14.53 8.24
CA LEU A 32 -5.90 -13.92 9.52
C LEU A 32 -4.93 -12.77 9.75
N LEU A 33 -5.45 -11.55 9.88
CA LEU A 33 -4.62 -10.38 10.13
C LEU A 33 -4.49 -10.20 11.64
N ALA A 34 -3.41 -10.70 12.22
CA ALA A 34 -3.16 -10.64 13.65
C ALA A 34 -2.37 -9.38 14.02
N ASP A 35 -2.71 -8.80 15.16
CA ASP A 35 -1.91 -7.75 15.79
C ASP A 35 -0.75 -8.39 16.56
N GLU A 36 0.34 -7.64 16.78
CA GLU A 36 1.52 -8.15 17.50
C GLU A 36 1.23 -8.51 18.96
N ALA A 37 0.15 -7.98 19.55
CA ALA A 37 -0.24 -8.33 20.90
C ALA A 37 -0.43 -9.85 21.06
N GLU A 38 0.18 -10.44 22.11
CA GLU A 38 0.13 -11.88 22.41
C GLU A 38 -1.31 -12.42 22.43
N SER A 39 -2.26 -11.63 22.93
CA SER A 39 -3.67 -12.00 22.94
C SER A 39 -4.32 -12.08 21.56
N SER A 40 -3.85 -11.30 20.59
CA SER A 40 -4.30 -11.35 19.19
C SER A 40 -3.72 -12.58 18.50
N VAL A 41 -2.42 -12.82 18.67
CA VAL A 41 -1.73 -14.03 18.18
C VAL A 41 -2.39 -15.31 18.70
N ALA A 42 -2.64 -15.42 20.01
CA ALA A 42 -3.29 -16.59 20.60
C ALA A 42 -4.72 -16.83 20.06
N ARG A 43 -5.46 -15.76 19.76
CA ARG A 43 -6.78 -15.87 19.12
C ARG A 43 -6.65 -16.33 17.67
N ALA A 44 -5.66 -15.83 16.93
CA ALA A 44 -5.38 -16.27 15.56
C ALA A 44 -5.06 -17.77 15.54
N GLU A 45 -4.19 -18.25 16.43
CA GLU A 45 -3.87 -19.68 16.60
C GLU A 45 -5.12 -20.52 16.87
N THR A 46 -6.00 -20.05 17.77
CA THR A 46 -7.28 -20.73 18.05
C THR A 46 -8.16 -20.81 16.80
N VAL A 47 -8.20 -19.76 15.98
CA VAL A 47 -8.96 -19.77 14.71
C VAL A 47 -8.33 -20.74 13.70
N VAL A 48 -7.01 -20.74 13.57
CA VAL A 48 -6.27 -21.69 12.72
C VAL A 48 -6.61 -23.13 13.08
N GLU A 49 -6.55 -23.50 14.36
CA GLU A 49 -6.87 -24.86 14.81
C GLU A 49 -8.29 -25.29 14.41
N ARG A 50 -9.26 -24.38 14.55
CA ARG A 50 -10.66 -24.69 14.22
C ARG A 50 -10.87 -24.84 12.71
N LEU A 51 -10.25 -24.00 11.90
CA LEU A 51 -10.34 -24.06 10.45
C LEU A 51 -9.55 -25.22 9.84
N ALA A 52 -8.41 -25.58 10.43
CA ALA A 52 -7.60 -26.74 10.02
C ALA A 52 -8.38 -28.06 10.14
N SER A 53 -9.21 -28.19 11.19
CA SER A 53 -10.09 -29.36 11.36
C SER A 53 -11.10 -29.58 10.23
N GLU A 54 -11.27 -28.57 9.37
CA GLU A 54 -12.23 -28.53 8.25
C GLU A 54 -11.53 -28.50 6.88
N GLY A 55 -10.19 -28.56 6.86
CA GLY A 55 -9.40 -28.58 5.63
C GLY A 55 -9.22 -27.22 4.95
N VAL A 56 -9.47 -26.11 5.65
CA VAL A 56 -9.29 -24.75 5.13
C VAL A 56 -7.82 -24.33 5.23
N GLU A 57 -7.25 -23.87 4.11
CA GLU A 57 -5.89 -23.33 4.08
C GLU A 57 -5.84 -22.01 4.85
N THR A 58 -5.05 -21.91 5.91
CA THR A 58 -5.00 -20.69 6.75
C THR A 58 -3.59 -20.15 6.86
N ALA A 59 -3.42 -18.85 6.65
CA ALA A 59 -2.18 -18.10 6.88
C ALA A 59 -2.45 -16.99 7.91
N VAL A 60 -1.46 -16.71 8.76
CA VAL A 60 -1.50 -15.59 9.70
C VAL A 60 -0.52 -14.54 9.23
N GLU A 61 -0.99 -13.33 9.05
CA GLU A 61 -0.19 -12.17 8.66
C GLU A 61 -0.16 -11.19 9.84
N SER A 62 1.02 -10.76 10.25
CA SER A 62 1.18 -9.74 11.30
C SER A 62 0.93 -8.35 10.72
N VAL A 63 0.12 -7.54 11.41
CA VAL A 63 -0.16 -6.15 11.01
C VAL A 63 -0.60 -5.32 12.21
N ASP A 64 -0.18 -4.06 12.25
CA ASP A 64 -0.61 -3.10 13.28
C ASP A 64 -2.09 -2.73 13.09
N HIS A 65 -2.95 -3.15 14.03
CA HIS A 65 -4.38 -2.79 14.02
C HIS A 65 -4.63 -1.35 14.48
N GLY A 66 -3.60 -0.63 14.95
CA GLY A 66 -3.62 0.77 15.34
C GLY A 66 -3.57 1.76 14.18
N THR A 67 -3.38 1.29 12.95
CA THR A 67 -3.33 2.15 11.76
C THR A 67 -4.19 1.60 10.61
N VAL A 68 -5.07 2.47 10.11
CA VAL A 68 -5.93 2.19 8.94
C VAL A 68 -5.08 1.82 7.72
N TYR A 69 -3.95 2.51 7.51
CA TYR A 69 -3.09 2.32 6.35
C TYR A 69 -2.42 0.95 6.34
N ALA A 70 -1.97 0.42 7.49
CA ALA A 70 -1.36 -0.92 7.49
C ALA A 70 -2.36 -2.00 7.09
N ILE A 71 -3.60 -1.89 7.57
CA ILE A 71 -4.66 -2.84 7.23
C ILE A 71 -5.10 -2.66 5.78
N LEU A 72 -5.35 -1.42 5.35
CA LEU A 72 -5.69 -1.07 3.97
C LEU A 72 -4.67 -1.69 3.01
N GLY A 73 -3.39 -1.41 3.26
CA GLY A 73 -2.30 -1.89 2.43
C GLY A 73 -2.14 -3.39 2.39
N LEU A 74 -2.23 -4.06 3.55
CA LEU A 74 -2.13 -5.51 3.59
C LEU A 74 -3.34 -6.17 2.91
N VAL A 75 -4.55 -5.64 3.10
CA VAL A 75 -5.75 -6.19 2.45
C VAL A 75 -5.67 -6.03 0.92
N THR A 76 -5.29 -4.85 0.40
CA THR A 76 -5.12 -4.65 -1.04
C THR A 76 -3.99 -5.52 -1.60
N THR A 77 -2.86 -5.62 -0.89
CA THR A 77 -1.75 -6.53 -1.23
C THR A 77 -2.22 -7.97 -1.34
N LEU A 78 -2.97 -8.45 -0.34
CA LEU A 78 -3.44 -9.84 -0.32
C LEU A 78 -4.48 -10.09 -1.40
N ALA A 79 -5.35 -9.13 -1.68
CA ALA A 79 -6.33 -9.23 -2.77
C ALA A 79 -5.65 -9.30 -4.13
N ASP A 80 -4.64 -8.46 -4.40
CA ASP A 80 -3.89 -8.41 -5.67
C ASP A 80 -3.07 -9.68 -5.96
N ARG A 81 -2.69 -10.44 -4.92
CA ARG A 81 -1.99 -11.74 -5.09
C ARG A 81 -2.88 -12.84 -5.71
N HIS A 82 -4.18 -12.64 -5.79
CA HIS A 82 -5.13 -13.65 -6.24
C HIS A 82 -5.51 -13.48 -7.72
N ALA A 83 -5.84 -14.60 -8.36
CA ALA A 83 -6.23 -14.57 -9.77
C ALA A 83 -7.58 -13.85 -9.93
N PRO A 84 -7.86 -13.22 -11.08
CA PRO A 84 -9.13 -12.51 -11.31
C PRO A 84 -10.40 -13.37 -11.15
N ASP A 85 -10.28 -14.69 -11.31
CA ASP A 85 -11.40 -15.63 -11.11
C ASP A 85 -11.60 -16.02 -9.64
N ASP A 86 -10.61 -15.77 -8.75
CA ASP A 86 -10.75 -16.00 -7.32
C ASP A 86 -11.72 -14.97 -6.72
N THR A 87 -12.50 -15.38 -5.71
CA THR A 87 -13.37 -14.46 -5.00
C THR A 87 -12.75 -14.09 -3.66
N VAL A 88 -12.35 -12.82 -3.52
CA VAL A 88 -11.78 -12.29 -2.27
C VAL A 88 -12.88 -11.62 -1.45
N ARG A 89 -13.02 -12.03 -0.20
CA ARG A 89 -14.00 -11.47 0.75
C ARG A 89 -13.31 -10.98 2.01
N VAL A 90 -13.70 -9.81 2.49
CA VAL A 90 -13.04 -9.17 3.64
C VAL A 90 -14.01 -8.99 4.80
N ASN A 91 -13.65 -9.50 5.96
CA ASN A 91 -14.41 -9.30 7.19
C ASN A 91 -14.21 -7.85 7.68
N VAL A 92 -15.25 -7.01 7.57
CA VAL A 92 -15.21 -5.62 8.06
C VAL A 92 -15.87 -5.47 9.44
N SER A 93 -15.91 -6.55 10.20
CA SER A 93 -16.67 -6.64 11.45
C SER A 93 -15.85 -7.11 12.66
N THR A 94 -14.66 -7.66 12.42
CA THR A 94 -13.70 -8.11 13.43
C THR A 94 -12.41 -7.29 13.34
N GLY A 95 -11.57 -7.33 14.39
CA GLY A 95 -10.41 -6.46 14.56
C GLY A 95 -10.72 -5.21 15.37
N SER A 96 -9.73 -4.31 15.47
CA SER A 96 -9.94 -2.98 16.05
C SER A 96 -10.89 -2.16 15.16
N ARG A 97 -11.39 -1.03 15.70
CA ARG A 97 -12.18 -0.07 14.89
C ARG A 97 -11.40 0.48 13.70
N LEU A 98 -10.09 0.69 13.85
CA LEU A 98 -9.25 1.19 12.75
C LEU A 98 -9.02 0.09 11.72
N ALA A 99 -8.87 -1.16 12.16
CA ALA A 99 -8.76 -2.30 11.26
C ALA A 99 -10.04 -2.52 10.43
N THR A 100 -11.23 -2.39 11.03
CA THR A 100 -12.47 -2.50 10.26
C THR A 100 -12.63 -1.37 9.25
N ILE A 101 -12.21 -0.14 9.58
CA ILE A 101 -12.19 0.99 8.63
C ILE A 101 -11.20 0.72 7.49
N GLY A 102 -9.96 0.31 7.79
CA GLY A 102 -8.95 0.00 6.77
C GLY A 102 -9.38 -1.13 5.84
N ALA A 103 -9.96 -2.19 6.39
CA ALA A 103 -10.51 -3.30 5.63
C ALA A 103 -11.68 -2.87 4.72
N ALA A 104 -12.56 -1.99 5.20
CA ALA A 104 -13.66 -1.46 4.41
C ALA A 104 -13.17 -0.55 3.28
N LEU A 105 -12.22 0.35 3.56
CA LEU A 105 -11.60 1.22 2.55
C LEU A 105 -10.87 0.39 1.49
N ALA A 106 -10.21 -0.70 1.88
CA ALA A 106 -9.56 -1.59 0.93
C ALA A 106 -10.55 -2.20 -0.07
N CYS A 107 -11.78 -2.51 0.35
CA CYS A 107 -12.81 -3.04 -0.54
C CYS A 107 -13.45 -1.97 -1.44
N MET A 108 -13.17 -0.69 -1.19
CA MET A 108 -13.65 0.43 -2.01
C MET A 108 -12.61 0.88 -3.03
N ASP A 109 -11.41 0.31 -2.98
CA ASP A 109 -10.32 0.68 -3.86
C ASP A 109 -10.55 0.11 -5.27
N ASP A 110 -10.35 0.96 -6.29
CA ASP A 110 -10.65 0.60 -7.68
C ASP A 110 -9.67 -0.45 -8.26
N ASP A 111 -8.50 -0.66 -7.63
CA ASP A 111 -7.52 -1.65 -8.06
C ASP A 111 -7.81 -3.06 -7.48
N THR A 112 -8.93 -3.27 -6.77
CA THR A 112 -9.30 -4.57 -6.19
C THR A 112 -10.78 -4.93 -6.35
N ASP A 113 -11.04 -6.21 -6.61
CA ASP A 113 -12.38 -6.79 -6.67
C ASP A 113 -12.84 -7.38 -5.30
N ALA A 114 -12.18 -7.00 -4.20
CA ALA A 114 -12.47 -7.53 -2.87
C ALA A 114 -13.85 -7.12 -2.34
N GLU A 115 -14.67 -8.09 -1.92
CA GLU A 115 -16.01 -7.86 -1.40
C GLU A 115 -16.02 -7.77 0.13
N ALA A 116 -16.46 -6.64 0.69
CA ALA A 116 -16.67 -6.52 2.13
C ALA A 116 -17.87 -7.35 2.61
N TYR A 117 -17.75 -7.99 3.77
CA TYR A 117 -18.88 -8.57 4.50
C TYR A 117 -18.87 -8.20 5.98
N HIS A 118 -20.07 -7.96 6.51
CA HIS A 118 -20.28 -7.60 7.91
C HIS A 118 -21.04 -8.70 8.65
N VAL A 119 -20.51 -9.14 9.80
CA VAL A 119 -21.19 -10.09 10.69
C VAL A 119 -21.81 -9.32 11.85
N PRO A 120 -23.15 -9.24 11.96
CA PRO A 120 -23.79 -8.51 13.06
C PRO A 120 -23.46 -9.15 14.41
N THR A 121 -23.39 -8.33 15.46
CA THR A 121 -23.39 -8.82 16.84
C THR A 121 -24.83 -9.14 17.27
N ALA A 122 -25.01 -10.02 18.26
CA ALA A 122 -26.34 -10.39 18.77
C ALA A 122 -27.15 -9.15 19.25
N ASP A 123 -26.46 -8.12 19.74
CA ASP A 123 -27.09 -6.86 20.18
C ASP A 123 -27.55 -5.98 19.01
N MET A 124 -27.00 -6.14 17.81
CA MET A 124 -27.41 -5.39 16.61
C MET A 124 -28.68 -5.94 15.95
N GLU A 125 -29.10 -7.18 16.23
CA GLU A 125 -30.39 -7.71 15.73
C GLU A 125 -31.60 -6.98 16.35
N THR A 126 -31.39 -6.17 17.40
CA THR A 126 -32.46 -5.46 18.13
C THR A 126 -32.37 -3.93 18.09
N VAL A 127 -31.43 -3.34 17.34
CA VAL A 127 -31.26 -1.88 17.28
C VAL A 127 -31.59 -1.36 15.88
N THR A 128 -32.88 -1.13 15.64
CA THR A 128 -33.31 0.01 14.82
C THR A 128 -33.23 1.27 15.70
N ASP A 129 -32.65 2.34 15.17
CA ASP A 129 -32.51 3.66 15.80
C ASP A 129 -31.47 3.80 16.92
N ARG A 130 -30.19 4.01 16.53
CA ARG A 130 -29.33 4.99 17.21
C ARG A 130 -28.47 5.74 16.18
N GLU A 131 -29.01 6.87 15.72
CA GLU A 131 -28.23 7.91 15.06
C GLU A 131 -27.42 8.72 16.08
N ASN A 132 -26.28 9.22 15.59
CA ASN A 132 -25.48 10.34 16.09
C ASN A 132 -24.47 10.07 17.20
N GLU A 133 -23.45 9.31 16.85
CA GLU A 133 -22.08 9.72 17.18
C GLU A 133 -21.38 10.01 15.84
N VAL A 134 -21.21 11.29 15.50
CA VAL A 134 -20.43 11.68 14.31
C VAL A 134 -18.97 11.38 14.66
N SER A 135 -18.57 10.15 14.37
CA SER A 135 -17.17 9.79 14.23
C SER A 135 -16.60 10.66 13.13
N VAL A 136 -15.61 11.48 13.44
CA VAL A 136 -14.75 12.04 12.40
C VAL A 136 -14.15 10.84 11.68
N VAL A 137 -14.61 10.60 10.45
CA VAL A 137 -13.91 9.73 9.52
C VAL A 137 -12.64 10.51 9.20
N PRO A 138 -11.44 10.00 9.53
CA PRO A 138 -10.23 10.71 9.15
C PRO A 138 -10.23 10.89 7.63
N ASP A 139 -9.71 12.01 7.14
CA ASP A 139 -9.61 12.31 5.71
C ASP A 139 -8.63 11.33 5.05
N TYR A 140 -9.13 10.14 4.71
CA TYR A 140 -8.40 9.13 3.97
C TYR A 140 -8.75 9.25 2.49
N PRO A 141 -7.75 9.22 1.59
CA PRO A 141 -8.03 9.14 0.17
C PRO A 141 -8.71 7.79 -0.12
N ILE A 142 -9.84 7.88 -0.80
CA ILE A 142 -10.65 6.72 -1.22
C ILE A 142 -9.93 5.99 -2.37
N GLU A 143 -9.10 6.70 -3.12
CA GLU A 143 -8.37 6.17 -4.27
C GLU A 143 -6.92 5.82 -3.87
N SER A 144 -6.49 4.60 -4.17
CA SER A 144 -5.08 4.23 -4.00
C SER A 144 -4.14 5.15 -4.77
N PRO A 145 -2.91 5.37 -4.27
CA PRO A 145 -1.87 6.01 -5.04
C PRO A 145 -1.49 5.17 -6.27
N SER A 146 -1.16 5.85 -7.36
CA SER A 146 -0.68 5.22 -8.58
C SER A 146 0.72 4.63 -8.39
N ARG A 147 1.12 3.69 -9.25
CA ARG A 147 2.48 3.13 -9.20
C ARG A 147 3.58 4.21 -9.34
N ASP A 148 3.34 5.24 -10.17
CA ASP A 148 4.25 6.38 -10.32
C ASP A 148 4.40 7.16 -8.98
N GLU A 149 3.30 7.35 -8.26
CA GLU A 149 3.27 7.99 -6.94
C GLU A 149 3.98 7.14 -5.88
N VAL A 150 3.67 5.84 -5.79
CA VAL A 150 4.32 4.95 -4.80
C VAL A 150 5.81 4.82 -5.07
N ALA A 151 6.22 4.68 -6.34
CA ALA A 151 7.64 4.60 -6.71
C ALA A 151 8.36 5.91 -6.34
N THR A 152 7.72 7.05 -6.56
CA THR A 152 8.28 8.36 -6.19
C THR A 152 8.43 8.49 -4.67
N MET A 153 7.44 8.06 -3.89
CA MET A 153 7.55 8.03 -2.43
C MET A 153 8.70 7.11 -1.97
N ALA A 154 8.87 5.93 -2.59
CA ALA A 154 9.97 5.01 -2.27
C ALA A 154 11.35 5.62 -2.57
N ILE A 155 11.48 6.32 -3.71
CA ILE A 155 12.70 7.05 -4.08
C ILE A 155 12.96 8.18 -3.08
N ILE A 156 11.94 8.97 -2.69
CA ILE A 156 12.09 10.03 -1.68
C ILE A 156 12.58 9.43 -0.36
N ALA A 157 11.93 8.39 0.14
CA ALA A 157 12.30 7.73 1.39
C ALA A 157 13.74 7.21 1.40
N THR A 158 14.24 6.76 0.24
CA THR A 158 15.60 6.21 0.12
C THR A 158 16.66 7.31 -0.03
N LEU A 159 16.35 8.39 -0.72
CA LEU A 159 17.29 9.49 -0.96
C LEU A 159 17.33 10.52 0.18
N ASP A 160 16.26 10.62 0.97
CA ASP A 160 16.17 11.51 2.13
C ASP A 160 16.91 10.90 3.33
N THR A 161 18.05 11.48 3.65
CA THR A 161 18.99 11.02 4.68
C THR A 161 19.32 12.15 5.64
N ASP A 162 19.93 11.84 6.79
CA ASP A 162 20.37 12.84 7.78
C ASP A 162 21.25 13.97 7.21
N VAL A 163 21.92 13.72 6.08
CA VAL A 163 22.88 14.66 5.47
C VAL A 163 22.37 15.29 4.18
N TYR A 164 21.26 14.81 3.62
CA TYR A 164 20.79 15.22 2.31
C TYR A 164 19.31 14.94 2.10
N THR A 165 18.57 15.94 1.62
CA THR A 165 17.17 15.82 1.19
C THR A 165 17.07 15.98 -0.33
N PRO A 166 16.37 15.07 -1.03
CA PRO A 166 16.30 15.06 -2.49
C PRO A 166 15.49 16.23 -3.04
N LYS A 167 15.77 16.58 -4.29
CA LYS A 167 15.01 17.59 -5.06
C LYS A 167 14.41 16.92 -6.29
N LYS A 168 13.53 17.65 -6.99
CA LYS A 168 12.86 17.19 -8.21
C LYS A 168 13.81 16.53 -9.23
N ARG A 169 15.01 17.09 -9.40
CA ARG A 169 16.01 16.54 -10.32
C ARG A 169 16.49 15.17 -9.85
N ASP A 170 16.85 15.03 -8.58
CA ASP A 170 17.41 13.79 -8.02
C ASP A 170 16.38 12.65 -8.12
N LEU A 171 15.10 12.98 -7.87
CA LEU A 171 13.99 12.02 -8.03
C LEU A 171 13.84 11.56 -9.50
N ILE A 172 13.97 12.47 -10.47
CA ILE A 172 13.92 12.12 -11.89
C ILE A 172 15.16 11.33 -12.32
N ASP A 173 16.35 11.73 -11.85
CA ASP A 173 17.62 11.05 -12.12
C ASP A 173 17.53 9.58 -11.65
N GLU A 174 17.09 9.35 -10.41
CA GLU A 174 16.95 8.01 -9.84
C GLU A 174 15.84 7.19 -10.54
N ALA A 175 14.72 7.81 -10.88
CA ALA A 175 13.66 7.14 -11.62
C ALA A 175 14.09 6.70 -13.04
N ILE A 176 14.92 7.50 -13.73
CA ILE A 176 15.52 7.10 -15.02
C ILE A 176 16.46 5.92 -14.83
N ARG A 177 17.30 5.95 -13.79
CA ARG A 177 18.22 4.85 -13.48
C ARG A 177 17.46 3.54 -13.25
N LEU A 178 16.46 3.56 -12.37
CA LEU A 178 15.60 2.42 -12.06
C LEU A 178 14.86 1.91 -13.30
N GLN A 179 14.30 2.81 -14.12
CA GLN A 179 13.62 2.46 -15.36
C GLN A 179 14.53 1.74 -16.36
N ALA A 180 15.83 2.06 -16.40
CA ALA A 180 16.79 1.40 -17.27
C ALA A 180 17.13 -0.04 -16.79
N GLU A 181 17.03 -0.29 -15.49
CA GLU A 181 17.31 -1.58 -14.86
C GLU A 181 16.10 -2.52 -14.85
N LEU A 182 14.89 -1.96 -14.68
CA LEU A 182 13.65 -2.71 -14.43
C LEU A 182 12.67 -2.77 -15.62
N ASP A 183 13.08 -2.39 -16.83
CA ASP A 183 12.28 -2.39 -18.08
C ASP A 183 10.77 -2.12 -17.91
N GLY A 184 10.41 -0.85 -17.68
CA GLY A 184 9.00 -0.40 -17.65
C GLY A 184 8.41 -0.25 -16.25
N ALA A 185 9.20 -0.44 -15.20
CA ALA A 185 8.75 -0.35 -13.82
C ALA A 185 8.30 1.05 -13.36
N ILE A 186 8.74 2.13 -14.02
CA ILE A 186 8.39 3.51 -13.65
C ILE A 186 7.81 4.24 -14.88
N PRO A 187 6.48 4.17 -15.08
CA PRO A 187 5.81 4.71 -16.27
C PRO A 187 6.15 6.17 -16.59
N PHE A 188 6.22 7.07 -15.60
CA PHE A 188 6.57 8.47 -15.89
C PHE A 188 8.01 8.61 -16.41
N ALA A 189 8.96 7.83 -15.87
CA ALA A 189 10.35 7.84 -16.31
C ALA A 189 10.51 7.26 -17.70
N GLU A 190 9.77 6.18 -18.02
CA GLU A 190 9.70 5.64 -19.38
C GLU A 190 9.25 6.72 -20.39
N ARG A 191 8.24 7.52 -20.05
CA ARG A 191 7.77 8.64 -20.90
C ARG A 191 8.85 9.70 -21.09
N ILE A 192 9.63 9.99 -20.04
CA ILE A 192 10.77 10.92 -20.12
C ILE A 192 11.81 10.37 -21.09
N VAL A 193 12.25 9.13 -20.91
CA VAL A 193 13.25 8.46 -21.76
C VAL A 193 12.79 8.38 -23.21
N ARG A 194 11.52 8.02 -23.47
CA ARG A 194 10.93 7.98 -24.83
C ARG A 194 10.86 9.35 -25.52
N SER A 195 10.82 10.43 -24.74
CA SER A 195 10.76 11.81 -25.25
C SER A 195 12.13 12.44 -25.48
N ALA A 196 13.22 11.74 -25.11
CA ALA A 196 14.59 12.21 -25.24
C ALA A 196 14.98 12.46 -26.70
N ASP A 197 15.92 13.37 -26.91
CA ASP A 197 16.55 13.69 -28.19
C ASP A 197 17.68 12.71 -28.58
N VAL A 198 17.95 11.73 -27.71
CA VAL A 198 18.93 10.65 -27.90
C VAL A 198 18.24 9.28 -27.81
N PRO A 199 18.84 8.21 -28.36
CA PRO A 199 18.31 6.85 -28.22
C PRO A 199 18.11 6.45 -26.74
N ALA A 200 17.02 5.76 -26.44
CA ALA A 200 16.65 5.37 -25.07
C ALA A 200 17.79 4.68 -24.28
N GLY A 201 18.54 3.77 -24.93
CA GLY A 201 19.68 3.08 -24.29
C GLY A 201 20.90 3.97 -23.99
N GLN A 202 20.86 5.25 -24.34
CA GLN A 202 21.87 6.26 -23.97
C GLN A 202 21.41 7.17 -22.83
N VAL A 203 20.16 7.07 -22.38
CA VAL A 203 19.62 7.88 -21.29
C VAL A 203 19.83 7.13 -19.98
N THR A 204 20.86 7.51 -19.23
CA THR A 204 21.18 6.94 -17.91
C THR A 204 20.85 7.90 -16.77
N GLY A 205 20.61 9.18 -17.09
CA GLY A 205 20.09 10.18 -16.18
C GLY A 205 19.58 11.42 -16.90
N PHE A 206 19.06 12.37 -16.12
CA PHE A 206 18.56 13.67 -16.53
C PHE A 206 19.60 14.53 -17.26
N GLY A 207 20.89 14.31 -16.98
CA GLY A 207 22.00 14.98 -17.65
C GLY A 207 22.15 14.61 -19.12
N ASP A 208 21.66 13.45 -19.54
CA ASP A 208 21.85 12.91 -20.89
C ASP A 208 20.82 13.47 -21.90
N ILE A 209 19.77 14.14 -21.42
CA ILE A 209 18.70 14.71 -22.24
C ILE A 209 18.89 16.21 -22.49
N GLY A 210 18.48 16.66 -23.68
CA GLY A 210 18.62 18.05 -24.11
C GLY A 210 17.82 19.05 -23.26
N PRO A 211 18.19 20.35 -23.22
CA PRO A 211 17.54 21.35 -22.37
C PRO A 211 16.03 21.54 -22.59
N SER A 212 15.53 21.28 -23.80
CA SER A 212 14.09 21.32 -24.10
C SER A 212 13.36 20.13 -23.47
N GLN A 213 13.97 18.95 -23.58
CA GLN A 213 13.48 17.69 -23.03
C GLN A 213 13.52 17.71 -21.49
N GLN A 214 14.55 18.32 -20.89
CA GLN A 214 14.63 18.54 -19.44
C GLN A 214 13.43 19.33 -18.88
N LYS A 215 12.99 20.39 -19.59
CA LYS A 215 11.76 21.12 -19.21
C LYS A 215 10.52 20.24 -19.33
N GLY A 216 10.47 19.40 -20.37
CA GLY A 216 9.43 18.39 -20.55
C GLY A 216 9.39 17.38 -19.41
N ALA A 217 10.56 16.90 -18.97
CA ALA A 217 10.71 15.93 -17.91
C ALA A 217 10.20 16.43 -16.57
N TYR A 218 10.54 17.67 -16.17
CA TYR A 218 9.98 18.28 -14.96
C TYR A 218 8.45 18.36 -15.01
N ARG A 219 7.88 18.72 -16.16
CA ARG A 219 6.43 18.76 -16.33
C ARG A 219 5.80 17.38 -16.22
N THR A 220 6.38 16.37 -16.88
CA THR A 220 5.92 14.98 -16.79
C THR A 220 5.98 14.46 -15.36
N PHE A 221 7.09 14.67 -14.64
CA PHE A 221 7.22 14.31 -13.24
C PHE A 221 6.16 15.01 -12.37
N ARG A 222 5.97 16.32 -12.55
CA ARG A 222 4.94 17.07 -11.80
C ARG A 222 3.53 16.51 -12.05
N GLU A 223 3.16 16.32 -13.31
CA GLU A 223 1.81 15.89 -13.70
C GLU A 223 1.51 14.42 -13.34
N ARG A 224 2.53 13.56 -13.30
CA ARG A 224 2.34 12.10 -13.14
C ARG A 224 2.66 11.56 -11.74
N ALA A 225 3.54 12.24 -11.02
CA ALA A 225 4.11 11.68 -9.80
C ALA A 225 4.08 12.66 -8.62
N LEU A 226 4.19 13.97 -8.82
CA LEU A 226 4.35 14.90 -7.70
C LEU A 226 3.06 15.64 -7.29
N ALA A 227 2.25 16.12 -8.25
CA ALA A 227 1.13 17.01 -7.95
C ALA A 227 0.06 16.37 -7.07
N GLU A 228 -0.20 15.07 -7.27
CA GLU A 228 -1.16 14.32 -6.46
C GLU A 228 -0.60 14.05 -5.06
N LEU A 229 0.70 13.75 -4.93
CA LEU A 229 1.36 13.60 -3.64
C LEU A 229 1.30 14.89 -2.81
N GLU A 230 1.48 16.06 -3.44
CA GLU A 230 1.33 17.36 -2.79
C GLU A 230 -0.14 17.59 -2.34
N THR A 231 -1.09 17.27 -3.22
CA THR A 231 -2.53 17.46 -2.98
C THR A 231 -3.07 16.57 -1.86
N ARG A 232 -2.54 15.35 -1.74
CA ARG A 232 -2.86 14.37 -0.68
C ARG A 232 -2.02 14.55 0.58
N GLU A 233 -1.20 15.60 0.65
CA GLU A 233 -0.30 15.89 1.76
C GLU A 233 0.65 14.72 2.09
N TYR A 234 1.04 13.92 1.10
CA TYR A 234 2.02 12.83 1.25
C TYR A 234 3.45 13.34 1.23
N VAL A 235 3.69 14.46 0.57
CA VAL A 235 5.00 15.11 0.51
C VAL A 235 4.91 16.55 0.97
N THR A 236 6.01 17.07 1.53
CA THR A 236 6.21 18.50 1.74
C THR A 236 7.31 18.98 0.83
N ILE A 237 7.12 20.16 0.23
CA ILE A 237 8.12 20.85 -0.58
C ILE A 237 8.50 22.13 0.15
N ASP A 238 9.77 22.26 0.54
CA ASP A 238 10.25 23.48 1.17
C ASP A 238 10.65 24.52 0.11
N ASP A 239 9.70 25.38 -0.23
CA ASP A 239 9.87 26.49 -1.18
C ASP A 239 10.59 27.72 -0.54
N ASP A 240 10.81 27.72 0.78
CA ASP A 240 11.43 28.84 1.54
C ASP A 240 12.96 28.66 1.71
N SER A 241 13.48 27.50 1.33
CA SER A 241 14.91 27.21 1.23
C SER A 241 15.66 28.28 0.40
N VAL A 242 16.59 29.01 1.03
CA VAL A 242 17.40 30.05 0.36
C VAL A 242 18.38 29.40 -0.65
N GLY A 243 17.91 29.18 -1.87
CA GLY A 243 18.63 28.53 -2.97
C GLY A 243 17.65 28.00 -4.03
N ARG A 244 18.12 27.73 -5.26
CA ARG A 244 17.28 27.20 -6.37
C ARG A 244 16.92 25.72 -6.19
N SER A 245 16.50 25.32 -5.01
CA SER A 245 16.25 23.92 -4.77
C SER A 245 15.18 23.73 -3.74
N ASP A 246 13.98 23.41 -4.23
CA ASP A 246 12.81 22.95 -3.49
C ASP A 246 13.09 21.50 -3.04
N PRO A 247 13.55 21.28 -1.79
CA PRO A 247 13.75 19.94 -1.22
C PRO A 247 12.38 19.29 -0.98
N ILE A 248 12.32 17.96 -1.11
CA ILE A 248 11.09 17.18 -1.02
C ILE A 248 11.27 16.10 0.04
N THR A 249 10.38 16.06 1.02
CA THR A 249 10.34 15.04 2.09
C THR A 249 8.97 14.37 2.15
N LEU A 250 8.91 13.16 2.70
CA LEU A 250 7.65 12.52 3.03
C LEU A 250 7.05 13.12 4.31
N THR A 251 5.73 13.24 4.35
CA THR A 251 5.00 13.48 5.59
C THR A 251 4.76 12.14 6.32
N PRO A 252 4.35 12.16 7.61
CA PRO A 252 3.91 10.94 8.29
C PRO A 252 2.77 10.21 7.55
N THR A 253 1.87 10.96 6.91
CA THR A 253 0.80 10.42 6.07
C THR A 253 1.38 9.74 4.83
N GLY A 254 2.35 10.37 4.16
CA GLY A 254 3.04 9.81 3.00
C GLY A 254 3.81 8.53 3.32
N GLU A 255 4.51 8.47 4.46
CA GLU A 255 5.15 7.23 4.90
C GLU A 255 4.12 6.12 5.18
N ALA A 256 3.01 6.44 5.84
CA ALA A 256 1.94 5.48 6.11
C ALA A 256 1.32 4.96 4.80
N ALA A 257 1.09 5.84 3.83
CA ALA A 257 0.61 5.46 2.49
C ALA A 257 1.65 4.60 1.75
N LEU A 258 2.93 4.97 1.76
CA LEU A 258 3.99 4.15 1.16
C LEU A 258 4.04 2.76 1.79
N ARG A 259 3.98 2.66 3.12
CA ARG A 259 3.91 1.36 3.82
C ARG A 259 2.73 0.52 3.36
N ALA A 260 1.57 1.14 3.18
CA ALA A 260 0.36 0.48 2.73
C ALA A 260 0.47 -0.05 1.29
N PHE A 261 0.98 0.78 0.39
CA PHE A 261 0.97 0.51 -1.04
C PHE A 261 2.31 0.00 -1.60
N ARG A 262 3.29 -0.30 -0.74
CA ARG A 262 4.63 -0.78 -1.15
C ARG A 262 4.59 -2.01 -2.06
N HIS A 263 3.56 -2.85 -1.95
CA HIS A 263 3.34 -4.01 -2.82
C HIS A 263 3.30 -3.63 -4.31
N LYS A 264 2.86 -2.41 -4.64
CA LYS A 264 2.81 -1.91 -6.01
C LYS A 264 4.19 -1.68 -6.62
N VAL A 265 5.28 -1.71 -5.83
CA VAL A 265 6.63 -1.31 -6.26
C VAL A 265 7.74 -2.16 -5.60
N LEU A 266 7.46 -3.42 -5.21
CA LEU A 266 8.47 -4.27 -4.56
C LEU A 266 9.75 -4.40 -5.41
N ASP A 267 9.59 -4.54 -6.73
CA ASP A 267 10.70 -4.58 -7.69
C ASP A 267 11.55 -3.30 -7.68
N VAL A 268 10.91 -2.13 -7.50
CA VAL A 268 11.62 -0.86 -7.32
C VAL A 268 12.36 -0.83 -5.99
N VAL A 269 11.73 -1.26 -4.90
CA VAL A 269 12.34 -1.25 -3.56
C VAL A 269 13.53 -2.21 -3.48
N GLU A 270 13.46 -3.38 -4.11
CA GLU A 270 14.56 -4.35 -4.19
C GLU A 270 15.78 -3.81 -4.96
N THR A 271 15.54 -2.90 -5.91
CA THR A 271 16.58 -2.31 -6.78
C THR A 271 17.13 -1.00 -6.25
N LEU A 272 16.41 -0.36 -5.32
CA LEU A 272 16.91 0.79 -4.57
C LEU A 272 18.07 0.33 -3.67
N ASP A 273 19.02 1.24 -3.38
CA ASP A 273 20.11 0.92 -2.47
C ASP A 273 19.55 0.71 -1.06
N THR A 274 19.38 -0.56 -0.69
CA THR A 274 18.79 -0.97 0.59
C THR A 274 19.60 -0.50 1.79
N HIS A 275 20.86 -0.09 1.63
CA HIS A 275 21.67 0.47 2.72
C HIS A 275 21.33 1.93 3.02
N ALA A 276 20.70 2.64 2.08
CA ALA A 276 20.23 4.01 2.26
C ALA A 276 18.72 4.06 2.57
N ALA A 277 17.98 3.01 2.19
CA ALA A 277 16.57 2.90 2.49
C ALA A 277 16.32 2.74 4.01
N PRO A 278 15.23 3.33 4.55
CA PRO A 278 14.82 3.06 5.91
C PRO A 278 14.51 1.58 6.12
N ASP A 279 14.89 0.99 7.27
CA ASP A 279 14.66 -0.43 7.58
C ASP A 279 13.21 -0.88 7.35
N TRP A 280 12.24 -0.02 7.69
CA TRP A 280 10.82 -0.31 7.54
C TRP A 280 10.37 -0.41 6.06
N LEU A 281 11.11 0.18 5.13
CA LEU A 281 10.79 0.14 3.69
C LEU A 281 11.21 -1.21 3.09
N THR A 282 12.31 -1.77 3.60
CA THR A 282 12.87 -3.05 3.13
C THR A 282 12.41 -4.25 3.95
N GLU A 283 11.73 -4.04 5.07
CA GLU A 283 11.22 -5.09 5.94
C GLU A 283 10.27 -6.06 5.21
N GLY A 284 10.60 -7.35 5.29
CA GLY A 284 9.84 -8.44 4.67
C GLY A 284 10.16 -8.70 3.19
N LEU A 285 11.10 -7.97 2.58
CA LEU A 285 11.70 -8.35 1.28
C LEU A 285 12.73 -9.48 1.43
N GLU A 286 13.30 -9.66 2.61
CA GLU A 286 14.18 -10.79 2.92
C GLU A 286 13.35 -12.04 3.26
N SER A 287 12.72 -12.68 2.26
CA SER A 287 12.13 -14.01 2.40
C SER A 287 11.90 -14.70 1.06
N GLU A 288 12.96 -15.15 0.39
CA GLU A 288 13.00 -16.39 -0.42
C GLU A 288 14.36 -17.10 -0.31
#